data_AF-A0A2V7DT84-F1
#
_entry.id   AF-A0A2V7DT84-F1
#
_cell.length_a   1.000
_cell.length_b   1.000
_cell.length_c   1.000
_cell.angle_alpha   90.00
_cell.angle_beta   90.00
_cell.angle_gamma   90.00
#
_symmetry.space_group_name_H-M   'P 1'
#
loop_
_entity.id
_entity.type
_entity.pdbx_description
1 polymer ?
#
loop_
_entity_poly.entity_id
_entity_poly.type
_entity_poly.pdbx_seq_one_letter_code
_entity_poly.pdbx_strand_id
1 'polypeptide(L)'
;MVIGPAGGVTAVVPAATTAVVERILVIVPPVIDVVIGGLSLVRRIVLAATVAGYDRILVRSVEPSLRDQLAGTKATTLTPATKLPTASRRRVVVVPGNVVPQARWLKTLGEAPMKREMLSVDRSQVVVVDTDDPAFVVMAASRTLAASDLVAELRRKFPEAPADDDAGGRFPIVAAGDVARAERWLLRSLIKQREGFMSRHFERRLSLAVTRRLAGTPITPNMMTVFSAAVGLLGATCFLSSTPAGQLTGALLFLAHSILDGCDGELARLRFQQSRWGGVLDFWGDNVVHVAVFLCIAIGWSRNIGAAWPLALGAVAALATLGSAAVFFDRTIDDRVETSGAVARVVDALGSRDFIYVVILLAAFGKATWFLVAAAIGAPVYLLLAFALAGRHGRVS
;
A
#
# COMPACT_ATOMS: atom_id res chain seq x y z
N MET A 1 -10.23 42.68 28.80
CA MET A 1 -10.35 43.81 27.87
C MET A 1 -9.07 44.61 27.96
N VAL A 2 -8.18 44.47 26.99
CA VAL A 2 -6.91 45.23 26.90
C VAL A 2 -6.96 45.93 25.55
N ILE A 3 -6.83 47.26 25.56
CA ILE A 3 -6.96 48.14 24.39
C ILE A 3 -5.55 48.49 23.92
N GLY A 4 -5.19 48.13 22.69
CA GLY A 4 -3.95 48.52 22.01
C GLY A 4 -4.19 49.66 21.00
N PRO A 5 -3.14 50.43 20.64
CA PRO A 5 -3.27 51.66 19.85
C PRO A 5 -3.24 51.35 18.34
N ALA A 6 -4.29 50.73 17.83
CA ALA A 6 -4.68 50.72 16.42
C ALA A 6 -6.01 49.96 16.33
N GLY A 7 -7.10 50.64 15.97
CA GLY A 7 -8.48 50.14 15.97
C GLY A 7 -8.79 49.07 14.93
N GLY A 8 -8.05 47.96 14.90
CA GLY A 8 -8.35 46.78 14.11
C GLY A 8 -8.96 45.69 14.98
N VAL A 9 -10.23 45.35 14.75
CA VAL A 9 -10.84 44.12 15.29
C VAL A 9 -10.23 42.93 14.55
N THR A 10 -9.09 42.44 15.01
CA THR A 10 -8.60 41.12 14.60
C THR A 10 -9.50 40.06 15.24
N ALA A 11 -10.36 39.44 14.44
CA ALA A 11 -11.07 38.24 14.82
C ALA A 11 -10.02 37.20 15.25
N VAL A 12 -9.96 36.91 16.54
CA VAL A 12 -9.21 35.79 17.08
C VAL A 12 -9.89 34.53 16.58
N VAL A 13 -9.42 34.00 15.45
CA VAL A 13 -9.75 32.63 15.03
C VAL A 13 -9.24 31.73 16.16
N PRO A 14 -10.11 30.97 16.85
CA PRO A 14 -9.65 30.11 17.92
C PRO A 14 -8.70 29.08 17.31
N ALA A 15 -7.47 29.03 17.79
CA ALA A 15 -6.51 28.02 17.41
C ALA A 15 -7.15 26.64 17.61
N ALA A 16 -7.32 25.89 16.51
CA ALA A 16 -7.76 24.51 16.54
C ALA A 16 -6.76 23.72 17.39
N THR A 17 -7.09 23.50 18.66
CA THR A 17 -6.19 22.88 19.62
C THR A 17 -5.97 21.44 19.20
N THR A 18 -4.75 21.17 18.73
CA THR A 18 -4.18 19.87 18.33
C THR A 18 -3.86 19.02 19.56
N ALA A 19 -4.83 18.81 20.45
CA ALA A 19 -4.71 17.77 21.46
C ALA A 19 -4.90 16.40 20.77
N VAL A 20 -4.20 15.36 21.24
CA VAL A 20 -4.39 13.98 20.77
C VAL A 20 -5.79 13.54 21.17
N VAL A 21 -6.73 13.61 20.23
CA VAL A 21 -8.12 13.20 20.40
C VAL A 21 -8.20 11.69 20.14
N GLU A 22 -8.65 10.91 21.12
CA GLU A 22 -8.90 9.46 20.93
C GLU A 22 -9.93 9.27 19.80
N ARG A 23 -9.63 8.37 18.87
CA ARG A 23 -10.39 8.14 17.64
C ARG A 23 -11.19 6.86 17.75
N ILE A 24 -12.50 6.97 17.61
CA ILE A 24 -13.43 5.84 17.65
C ILE A 24 -14.05 5.66 16.27
N LEU A 25 -13.99 4.44 15.74
CA LEU A 25 -14.76 4.03 14.57
C LEU A 25 -15.99 3.24 15.02
N VAL A 26 -17.16 3.55 14.48
CA VAL A 26 -18.37 2.76 14.69
C VAL A 26 -18.91 2.27 13.35
N ILE A 27 -19.08 0.97 13.20
CA ILE A 27 -19.71 0.36 12.02
C ILE A 27 -21.20 0.14 12.33
N VAL A 28 -22.07 0.72 11.50
CA VAL A 28 -23.53 0.67 11.67
C VAL A 28 -24.22 0.00 10.48
N PRO A 29 -25.48 -0.44 10.63
CA PRO A 29 -26.24 -0.98 9.52
C PRO A 29 -26.40 0.01 8.35
N PRO A 30 -26.57 -0.49 7.10
CA PRO A 30 -26.68 -1.90 6.75
C PRO A 30 -25.32 -2.62 6.79
N VAL A 31 -25.27 -3.75 7.49
CA VAL A 31 -24.10 -4.63 7.52
C VAL A 31 -24.36 -5.73 6.51
N ILE A 32 -23.66 -5.70 5.38
CA ILE A 32 -23.85 -6.68 4.30
C ILE A 32 -22.75 -7.74 4.36
N ASP A 33 -23.15 -9.00 4.23
CA ASP A 33 -22.20 -10.11 4.19
C ASP A 33 -21.69 -10.33 2.75
N VAL A 34 -20.70 -9.54 2.37
CA VAL A 34 -20.08 -9.58 1.04
C VAL A 34 -18.57 -9.68 1.16
N VAL A 35 -17.97 -10.54 0.34
CA VAL A 35 -16.51 -10.67 0.23
C VAL A 35 -15.98 -9.80 -0.91
N ILE A 36 -14.96 -8.99 -0.61
CA ILE A 36 -14.31 -8.09 -1.58
C ILE A 36 -12.81 -8.24 -1.44
N GLY A 37 -12.14 -8.71 -2.49
CA GLY A 37 -10.70 -8.92 -2.47
C GLY A 37 -10.25 -9.88 -1.36
N GLY A 38 -11.01 -10.95 -1.13
CA GLY A 38 -10.65 -12.01 -0.18
C GLY A 38 -11.04 -11.81 1.28
N LEU A 39 -11.66 -10.68 1.61
CA LEU A 39 -12.09 -10.37 2.98
C LEU A 39 -13.57 -10.00 2.99
N SER A 40 -14.29 -10.38 4.05
CA SER A 40 -15.62 -9.81 4.27
C SER A 40 -15.52 -8.29 4.41
N LEU A 41 -16.54 -7.58 3.97
CA LEU A 41 -16.55 -6.12 3.97
C LEU A 41 -16.35 -5.55 5.37
N VAL A 42 -17.01 -6.11 6.38
CA VAL A 42 -16.85 -5.68 7.77
C VAL A 42 -15.41 -5.86 8.23
N ARG A 43 -14.81 -7.02 8.00
CA ARG A 43 -13.41 -7.28 8.36
C ARG A 43 -12.48 -6.29 7.67
N ARG A 44 -12.74 -5.98 6.40
CA ARG A 44 -11.99 -4.97 5.63
C ARG A 44 -12.10 -3.57 6.24
N ILE A 45 -13.30 -3.13 6.64
CA ILE A 45 -13.49 -1.83 7.31
C ILE A 45 -12.69 -1.78 8.62
N VAL A 46 -12.76 -2.84 9.43
CA VAL A 46 -12.04 -2.94 10.70
C VAL A 46 -10.52 -2.89 10.52
N LEU A 47 -9.99 -3.65 9.55
CA LEU A 47 -8.55 -3.64 9.27
C LEU A 47 -8.10 -2.29 8.71
N ALA A 48 -8.90 -1.67 7.82
CA ALA A 48 -8.62 -0.33 7.30
C ALA A 48 -8.57 0.72 8.41
N ALA A 49 -9.51 0.68 9.37
CA ALA A 49 -9.52 1.58 10.52
C ALA A 49 -8.35 1.32 11.49
N THR A 50 -7.96 0.05 11.66
CA THR A 50 -6.78 -0.31 12.47
C THR A 50 -5.51 0.31 11.88
N VAL A 51 -5.31 0.19 10.55
CA VAL A 51 -4.17 0.81 9.84
C VAL A 51 -4.26 2.34 9.85
N ALA A 52 -5.47 2.90 9.81
CA ALA A 52 -5.69 4.34 9.91
C ALA A 52 -5.43 4.92 11.34
N GLY A 53 -5.13 4.07 12.33
CA GLY A 53 -4.78 4.49 13.68
C GLY A 53 -5.97 4.81 14.57
N TYR A 54 -7.12 4.14 14.37
CA TYR A 54 -8.25 4.25 15.30
C TYR A 54 -7.99 3.43 16.57
N ASP A 55 -8.21 4.06 17.73
CA ASP A 55 -7.95 3.47 19.05
C ASP A 55 -9.00 2.42 19.43
N ARG A 56 -10.25 2.68 19.07
CA ARG A 56 -11.39 1.80 19.33
C ARG A 56 -12.22 1.61 18.08
N ILE A 57 -12.59 0.36 17.81
CA ILE A 57 -13.46 -0.01 16.68
C ILE A 57 -14.65 -0.79 17.23
N LEU A 58 -15.83 -0.24 17.05
CA LEU A 58 -17.10 -0.78 17.52
C LEU A 58 -17.92 -1.23 16.32
N VAL A 59 -18.45 -2.45 16.36
CA VAL A 59 -19.25 -3.00 15.25
C VAL A 59 -20.63 -3.35 15.77
N ARG A 60 -21.66 -2.73 15.20
CA ARG A 60 -23.04 -3.08 15.51
C ARG A 60 -23.35 -4.45 14.94
N SER A 61 -23.46 -5.44 15.81
CA SER A 61 -23.78 -6.83 15.44
C SER A 61 -25.28 -7.08 15.59
N VAL A 62 -25.88 -7.62 14.52
CA VAL A 62 -27.25 -8.18 14.55
C VAL A 62 -27.19 -9.72 14.47
N GLU A 63 -26.10 -10.29 13.93
CA GLU A 63 -25.98 -11.73 13.67
C GLU A 63 -24.79 -12.39 14.40
N PRO A 64 -24.87 -13.68 14.79
CA PRO A 64 -23.76 -14.42 15.41
C PRO A 64 -22.55 -14.64 14.50
N SER A 65 -22.78 -14.82 13.19
CA SER A 65 -21.77 -15.06 12.14
C SER A 65 -20.69 -13.97 12.08
N LEU A 66 -21.04 -12.75 12.48
CA LEU A 66 -20.13 -11.61 12.50
C LEU A 66 -18.96 -11.79 13.47
N ARG A 67 -19.14 -12.56 14.55
CA ARG A 67 -18.06 -12.81 15.53
C ARG A 67 -16.87 -13.53 14.90
N ASP A 68 -17.15 -14.51 14.04
CA ASP A 68 -16.11 -15.26 13.35
C ASP A 68 -15.36 -14.38 12.35
N GLN A 69 -16.07 -13.49 11.66
CA GLN A 69 -15.46 -12.53 10.73
C GLN A 69 -14.51 -11.55 11.43
N LEU A 70 -14.80 -11.20 12.68
CA LEU A 70 -14.03 -10.28 13.52
C LEU A 70 -12.92 -10.94 14.34
N ALA A 71 -12.83 -12.28 14.33
CA ALA A 71 -11.83 -13.02 15.08
C ALA A 71 -10.40 -12.58 14.71
N GLY A 72 -9.60 -12.30 15.75
CA GLY A 72 -8.21 -11.82 15.63
C GLY A 72 -8.07 -10.33 15.30
N THR A 73 -9.16 -9.55 15.33
CA THR A 73 -9.12 -8.08 15.13
C THR A 73 -9.30 -7.31 16.44
N LYS A 74 -9.04 -5.98 16.42
CA LYS A 74 -9.29 -5.08 17.56
C LYS A 74 -10.77 -4.70 17.74
N ALA A 75 -11.66 -5.15 16.86
CA ALA A 75 -13.06 -4.76 16.90
C ALA A 75 -13.79 -5.41 18.08
N THR A 76 -14.71 -4.66 18.67
CA THR A 76 -15.61 -5.15 19.72
C THR A 76 -17.06 -4.94 19.30
N THR A 77 -17.96 -5.81 19.77
CA THR A 77 -19.38 -5.71 19.45
C THR A 77 -20.03 -4.54 20.19
N LEU A 78 -20.73 -3.68 19.45
CA LEU A 78 -21.53 -2.61 20.00
C LEU A 78 -22.88 -3.14 20.50
N THR A 79 -23.11 -3.02 21.81
CA THR A 79 -24.38 -3.34 22.48
C THR A 79 -24.88 -2.10 23.24
N PRO A 80 -26.17 -2.04 23.61
CA PRO A 80 -26.68 -0.95 24.46
C PRO A 80 -25.99 -0.83 25.82
N ALA A 81 -25.30 -1.88 26.28
CA ALA A 81 -24.53 -1.91 27.51
C ALA A 81 -23.07 -1.45 27.35
N THR A 82 -22.61 -1.17 26.13
CA THR A 82 -21.24 -0.72 25.86
C THR A 82 -21.01 0.65 26.52
N LYS A 83 -20.18 0.68 27.56
CA LYS A 83 -19.79 1.92 28.26
C LYS A 83 -18.49 2.47 27.69
N LEU A 84 -18.48 3.76 27.41
CA LEU A 84 -17.26 4.53 27.17
C LEU A 84 -16.79 5.16 28.49
N PRO A 85 -15.46 5.29 28.73
CA PRO A 85 -14.93 6.08 29.84
C PRO A 85 -15.47 7.52 29.79
N THR A 86 -15.54 8.17 30.95
CA THR A 86 -16.15 9.49 31.14
C THR A 86 -15.52 10.57 30.24
N ALA A 87 -16.39 11.49 29.78
CA ALA A 87 -16.18 12.59 28.82
C ALA A 87 -14.76 13.16 28.74
N SER A 88 -13.99 12.65 27.78
CA SER A 88 -12.88 13.35 27.17
C SER A 88 -13.27 13.66 25.72
N ARG A 89 -12.78 14.77 25.16
CA ARG A 89 -12.97 15.09 23.73
C ARG A 89 -12.53 13.91 22.87
N ARG A 90 -13.43 13.41 22.02
CA ARG A 90 -13.15 12.29 21.10
C ARG A 90 -13.65 12.58 19.71
N ARG A 91 -13.01 11.94 18.74
CA ARG A 91 -13.48 11.93 17.36
C ARG A 91 -14.17 10.62 17.08
N VAL A 92 -15.46 10.68 16.79
CA VAL A 92 -16.27 9.52 16.45
C VAL A 92 -16.55 9.54 14.96
N VAL A 93 -16.12 8.49 14.26
CA VAL A 93 -16.39 8.29 12.84
C VAL A 93 -17.32 7.10 12.70
N VAL A 94 -18.51 7.33 12.14
CA VAL A 94 -19.49 6.28 11.90
C VAL A 94 -19.52 5.93 10.42
N VAL A 95 -19.34 4.66 10.09
CA VAL A 95 -19.29 4.15 8.73
C VAL A 95 -20.39 3.10 8.54
N PRO A 96 -21.27 3.25 7.54
CA PRO A 96 -22.22 2.20 7.19
C PRO A 96 -21.51 0.94 6.69
N GLY A 97 -21.98 -0.24 7.12
CA GLY A 97 -21.38 -1.54 6.82
C GLY A 97 -21.44 -1.97 5.35
N ASN A 98 -22.03 -1.16 4.46
CA ASN A 98 -22.06 -1.33 3.02
C ASN A 98 -21.10 -0.39 2.26
N VAL A 99 -20.27 0.38 2.96
CA VAL A 99 -19.27 1.26 2.34
C VAL A 99 -17.90 0.57 2.36
N VAL A 100 -17.20 0.55 1.23
CA VAL A 100 -15.82 0.07 1.11
C VAL A 100 -14.85 1.25 1.30
N PRO A 101 -14.13 1.35 2.43
CA PRO A 101 -13.20 2.44 2.67
C PRO A 101 -11.77 2.09 2.23
N GLN A 102 -10.99 3.11 1.87
CA GLN A 102 -9.54 3.06 1.87
C GLN A 102 -9.00 3.54 3.22
N ALA A 103 -7.93 2.91 3.72
CA ALA A 103 -7.33 3.29 5.00
C ALA A 103 -6.87 4.75 5.04
N ARG A 104 -6.32 5.27 3.93
CA ARG A 104 -5.92 6.68 3.82
C ARG A 104 -7.08 7.65 4.02
N TRP A 105 -8.27 7.30 3.52
CA TRP A 105 -9.45 8.15 3.64
C TRP A 105 -9.99 8.12 5.07
N LEU A 106 -10.04 6.94 5.72
CA LEU A 106 -10.36 6.85 7.15
C LEU A 106 -9.38 7.64 8.02
N LYS A 107 -8.09 7.65 7.66
CA LYS A 107 -7.08 8.46 8.35
C LYS A 107 -7.38 9.95 8.20
N THR A 108 -7.70 10.41 6.98
CA THR A 108 -8.12 11.81 6.74
C THR A 108 -9.34 12.18 7.57
N LEU A 109 -10.38 11.34 7.65
CA LEU A 109 -11.54 11.61 8.51
C LEU A 109 -11.15 11.75 9.99
N GLY A 110 -10.21 10.92 10.45
CA GLY A 110 -9.71 10.93 11.82
C GLY A 110 -8.82 12.13 12.16
N GLU A 111 -8.21 12.78 11.17
CA GLU A 111 -7.17 13.80 11.37
C GLU A 111 -7.55 15.19 10.87
N ALA A 112 -8.52 15.30 9.96
CA ALA A 112 -8.91 16.57 9.36
C ALA A 112 -9.35 17.61 10.41
N PRO A 113 -8.95 18.89 10.29
CA PRO A 113 -9.38 19.91 11.23
C PRO A 113 -10.92 20.00 11.27
N MET A 114 -11.50 19.86 12.45
CA MET A 114 -12.95 19.96 12.65
C MET A 114 -13.21 20.82 13.87
N LYS A 115 -14.23 21.66 13.78
CA LYS A 115 -14.72 22.43 14.94
C LYS A 115 -15.39 21.47 15.93
N ARG A 116 -15.22 21.78 17.22
CA ARG A 116 -15.81 21.01 18.31
C ARG A 116 -17.34 21.08 18.25
N GLU A 117 -18.01 20.02 18.70
CA GLU A 117 -19.46 19.87 18.73
C GLU A 117 -20.12 20.05 17.36
N MET A 118 -19.41 19.70 16.29
CA MET A 118 -19.94 19.71 14.93
C MET A 118 -20.05 18.31 14.36
N LEU A 119 -21.05 18.16 13.50
CA LEU A 119 -21.33 16.97 12.71
C LEU A 119 -20.92 17.23 11.26
N SER A 120 -20.31 16.27 10.59
CA SER A 120 -20.13 16.27 9.13
C SER A 120 -20.70 14.95 8.59
N VAL A 121 -21.53 15.05 7.56
CA VAL A 121 -22.20 13.89 6.94
C VAL A 121 -21.94 13.89 5.45
N ASP A 122 -21.37 12.80 4.97
CA ASP A 122 -21.16 12.58 3.54
C ASP A 122 -22.40 11.97 2.85
N ARG A 123 -22.44 12.03 1.51
CA ARG A 123 -23.40 11.37 0.61
C ARG A 123 -23.58 9.87 0.87
N SER A 124 -22.53 9.18 1.35
CA SER A 124 -22.61 7.76 1.72
C SER A 124 -23.10 7.52 3.15
N GLN A 125 -23.62 8.56 3.82
CA GLN A 125 -24.06 8.56 5.23
C GLN A 125 -22.96 8.19 6.23
N VAL A 126 -21.72 8.45 5.85
CA VAL A 126 -20.58 8.42 6.74
C VAL A 126 -20.63 9.69 7.58
N VAL A 127 -20.50 9.53 8.89
CA VAL A 127 -20.60 10.61 9.85
C VAL A 127 -19.26 10.81 10.55
N VAL A 128 -18.84 12.06 10.68
CA VAL A 128 -17.73 12.46 11.56
C VAL A 128 -18.28 13.43 12.60
N VAL A 129 -17.98 13.18 13.87
CA VAL A 129 -18.32 14.07 14.98
C VAL A 129 -17.10 14.25 15.88
N ASP A 130 -16.76 15.49 16.19
CA ASP A 130 -15.76 15.85 17.21
C ASP A 130 -16.52 16.37 18.44
N THR A 131 -16.62 15.55 19.48
CA THR A 131 -17.57 15.75 20.61
C THR A 131 -16.93 15.45 21.96
N ASP A 132 -17.32 16.21 22.98
CA ASP A 132 -16.99 15.96 24.38
C ASP A 132 -17.90 14.88 25.00
N ASP A 133 -19.06 14.61 24.38
CA ASP A 133 -19.98 13.51 24.73
C ASP A 133 -20.04 12.39 23.65
N PRO A 134 -18.98 11.56 23.51
CA PRO A 134 -18.98 10.44 22.58
C PRO A 134 -19.95 9.31 22.99
N ALA A 135 -20.37 9.26 24.26
CA ALA A 135 -21.31 8.27 24.76
C ALA A 135 -22.68 8.41 24.10
N PHE A 136 -23.14 9.63 23.86
CA PHE A 136 -24.36 9.89 23.10
C PHE A 136 -24.31 9.31 21.68
N VAL A 137 -23.22 9.55 20.95
CA VAL A 137 -23.07 9.06 19.56
C VAL A 137 -23.07 7.53 19.51
N VAL A 138 -22.31 6.89 20.41
CA VAL A 138 -22.25 5.43 20.50
C VAL A 138 -23.58 4.82 20.94
N MET A 139 -24.30 5.46 21.86
CA MET A 139 -25.62 5.02 22.29
C MET A 139 -26.64 5.12 21.16
N ALA A 140 -26.68 6.23 20.43
CA ALA A 140 -27.53 6.41 19.25
C ALA A 140 -27.23 5.34 18.18
N ALA A 141 -25.94 5.10 17.90
CA ALA A 141 -25.50 4.05 16.97
C ALA A 141 -25.86 2.63 17.44
N SER A 142 -25.96 2.40 18.75
CA SER A 142 -26.37 1.09 19.30
C SER A 142 -27.86 0.79 19.14
N ARG A 143 -28.71 1.81 18.97
CA ARG A 143 -30.18 1.69 18.92
C ARG A 143 -30.73 1.77 17.50
N THR A 144 -30.04 2.46 16.60
CA THR A 144 -30.49 2.69 15.22
C THR A 144 -30.25 1.47 14.34
N LEU A 145 -31.20 1.21 13.43
CA LEU A 145 -31.17 0.08 12.49
C LEU A 145 -30.83 0.51 11.06
N ALA A 146 -30.74 1.81 10.80
CA ALA A 146 -30.30 2.39 9.54
C ALA A 146 -29.39 3.60 9.78
N ALA A 147 -28.38 3.77 8.94
CA ALA A 147 -27.49 4.93 8.98
C ALA A 147 -28.26 6.27 8.87
N SER A 148 -29.37 6.30 8.11
CA SER A 148 -30.19 7.49 7.91
C SER A 148 -30.86 7.96 9.20
N ASP A 149 -31.33 7.01 10.01
CA ASP A 149 -32.00 7.29 11.27
C ASP A 149 -30.99 7.83 12.30
N LEU A 150 -29.78 7.27 12.29
CA LEU A 150 -28.67 7.77 13.10
C LEU A 150 -28.30 9.20 12.70
N VAL A 151 -28.15 9.47 11.41
CA VAL A 151 -27.89 10.83 10.91
C VAL A 151 -28.98 11.79 11.37
N ALA A 152 -30.26 11.41 11.27
CA ALA A 152 -31.39 12.24 11.71
C ALA A 152 -31.40 12.47 13.24
N GLU A 153 -30.93 11.50 14.03
CA GLU A 153 -30.78 11.66 15.49
C GLU A 153 -29.61 12.57 15.84
N LEU A 154 -28.45 12.41 15.18
CA LEU A 154 -27.27 13.24 15.44
C LEU A 154 -27.49 14.70 15.02
N ARG A 155 -28.19 14.94 13.90
CA ARG A 155 -28.57 16.29 13.44
C ARG A 155 -29.46 17.05 14.43
N ARG A 156 -30.19 16.35 15.31
CA ARG A 156 -30.99 16.99 16.37
C ARG A 156 -30.13 17.56 17.50
N LYS A 157 -28.91 17.04 17.69
CA LYS A 157 -28.00 17.46 18.76
C LYS A 157 -26.86 18.35 18.27
N PHE A 158 -26.26 18.01 17.13
CA PHE A 158 -25.05 18.66 16.63
C PHE A 158 -25.35 19.51 15.38
N PRO A 159 -24.89 20.77 15.33
CA PRO A 159 -24.91 21.55 14.10
C PRO A 159 -24.04 20.91 13.01
N GLU A 160 -24.50 20.99 11.76
CA GLU A 160 -23.82 20.39 10.61
C GLU A 160 -22.80 21.35 10.00
N ALA A 161 -21.56 20.87 9.85
CA ALA A 161 -20.50 21.50 9.10
C ALA A 161 -20.61 21.11 7.62
N PRO A 162 -20.13 21.95 6.69
CA PRO A 162 -19.97 21.55 5.30
C PRO A 162 -19.16 20.26 5.21
N ALA A 163 -19.70 19.25 4.52
CA ALA A 163 -18.96 18.03 4.25
C ALA A 163 -17.82 18.34 3.28
N ASP A 164 -16.65 17.80 3.57
CA ASP A 164 -15.57 17.72 2.58
C ASP A 164 -15.99 16.61 1.59
N ASP A 165 -16.65 17.04 0.51
CA ASP A 165 -17.29 16.16 -0.47
C ASP A 165 -16.27 15.59 -1.47
N ASP A 166 -14.97 15.61 -1.14
CA ASP A 166 -13.96 14.95 -1.94
C ASP A 166 -14.33 13.45 -2.03
N ALA A 167 -14.83 13.05 -3.18
CA ALA A 167 -15.39 11.72 -3.45
C ALA A 167 -14.31 10.61 -3.45
N GLY A 168 -13.06 10.98 -3.19
CA GLY A 168 -11.93 10.07 -3.10
C GLY A 168 -12.02 9.12 -1.91
N GLY A 169 -11.67 7.86 -2.15
CA GLY A 169 -11.28 6.95 -1.05
C GLY A 169 -12.37 6.10 -0.41
N ARG A 170 -13.62 6.16 -0.90
CA ARG A 170 -14.71 5.24 -0.52
C ARG A 170 -15.51 4.76 -1.73
N PHE A 171 -16.19 3.63 -1.60
CA PHE A 171 -17.11 3.11 -2.60
C PHE A 171 -18.35 2.49 -1.93
N PRO A 172 -19.56 3.08 -2.06
CA PRO A 172 -20.77 2.51 -1.49
C PRO A 172 -21.27 1.30 -2.30
N ILE A 173 -21.80 0.29 -1.62
CA ILE A 173 -22.44 -0.88 -2.23
C ILE A 173 -23.94 -0.75 -2.00
N VAL A 174 -24.68 -0.59 -3.10
CA VAL A 174 -26.13 -0.45 -3.09
C VAL A 174 -26.80 -1.67 -3.72
N ALA A 175 -26.15 -2.30 -4.70
CA ALA A 175 -26.63 -3.51 -5.36
C ALA A 175 -25.55 -4.60 -5.45
N ALA A 176 -25.96 -5.86 -5.65
CA ALA A 176 -25.03 -6.97 -5.85
C ALA A 176 -24.05 -6.76 -7.03
N GLY A 177 -24.46 -6.03 -8.07
CA GLY A 177 -23.59 -5.67 -9.20
C GLY A 177 -22.44 -4.70 -8.84
N ASP A 178 -22.52 -4.03 -7.70
CA ASP A 178 -21.49 -3.09 -7.24
C ASP A 178 -20.26 -3.78 -6.69
N VAL A 179 -20.36 -5.03 -6.25
CA VAL A 179 -19.25 -5.79 -5.65
C VAL A 179 -18.06 -5.88 -6.60
N ALA A 180 -18.32 -6.25 -7.86
CA ALA A 180 -17.27 -6.34 -8.87
C ALA A 180 -16.69 -4.96 -9.24
N ARG A 181 -17.49 -3.88 -9.14
CA ARG A 181 -17.04 -2.50 -9.39
C ARG A 181 -16.18 -2.00 -8.23
N ALA A 182 -16.58 -2.26 -6.99
CA ALA A 182 -15.86 -1.95 -5.77
C ALA A 182 -14.50 -2.67 -5.74
N GLU A 183 -14.47 -3.95 -6.10
CA GLU A 183 -13.23 -4.72 -6.20
C GLU A 183 -12.27 -4.13 -7.24
N ARG A 184 -12.74 -3.81 -8.46
CA ARG A 184 -11.91 -3.14 -9.48
C ARG A 184 -11.43 -1.77 -9.03
N TRP A 185 -12.28 -1.01 -8.35
CA TRP A 185 -11.93 0.29 -7.79
C TRP A 185 -10.83 0.15 -6.72
N LEU A 186 -10.95 -0.84 -5.84
CA LEU A 186 -9.97 -1.13 -4.80
C LEU A 186 -8.62 -1.57 -5.40
N LEU A 187 -8.63 -2.50 -6.35
CA LEU A 187 -7.42 -2.97 -7.03
C LEU A 187 -6.67 -1.83 -7.72
N ARG A 188 -7.37 -0.93 -8.41
CA ARG A 188 -6.74 0.26 -9.03
C ARG A 188 -6.10 1.20 -8.00
N SER A 189 -6.63 1.24 -6.78
CA SER A 189 -6.04 2.05 -5.71
C SER A 189 -4.71 1.49 -5.17
N LEU A 190 -4.34 0.25 -5.52
CA LEU A 190 -3.10 -0.40 -5.10
C LEU A 190 -1.88 -0.03 -5.96
N ILE A 191 -2.09 0.62 -7.10
CA ILE A 191 -1.04 1.02 -8.04
C ILE A 191 -0.25 2.20 -7.44
N LYS A 192 1.07 2.04 -7.27
CA LYS A 192 1.94 3.12 -6.78
C LYS A 192 2.19 4.14 -7.89
N GLN A 193 2.11 5.44 -7.56
CA GLN A 193 2.27 6.55 -8.52
C GLN A 193 3.71 6.75 -9.03
N ARG A 194 4.71 6.14 -8.40
CA ARG A 194 6.15 6.29 -8.73
C ARG A 194 6.74 5.16 -9.58
N GLU A 195 5.92 4.30 -10.16
CA GLU A 195 6.42 3.17 -10.98
C GLU A 195 6.82 3.61 -12.39
N GLY A 196 7.79 2.89 -12.97
CA GLY A 196 8.27 3.04 -14.34
C GLY A 196 7.15 2.93 -15.38
N PHE A 197 7.40 3.43 -16.59
CA PHE A 197 6.34 3.62 -17.59
C PHE A 197 5.73 2.29 -18.01
N MET A 198 6.55 1.28 -18.30
CA MET A 198 6.06 -0.03 -18.76
C MET A 198 5.43 -0.82 -17.62
N SER A 199 6.00 -0.74 -16.42
CA SER A 199 5.41 -1.36 -15.23
C SER A 199 3.99 -0.86 -14.99
N ARG A 200 3.75 0.46 -15.06
CA ARG A 200 2.43 1.07 -14.87
C ARG A 200 1.40 0.67 -15.92
N HIS A 201 1.80 0.57 -17.19
CA HIS A 201 0.85 0.40 -18.29
C HIS A 201 0.62 -1.07 -18.68
N PHE A 202 1.62 -1.94 -18.50
CA PHE A 202 1.58 -3.32 -18.93
C PHE A 202 1.59 -4.30 -17.75
N GLU A 203 2.65 -4.30 -16.94
CA GLU A 203 2.82 -5.27 -15.84
C GLU A 203 1.67 -5.16 -14.84
N ARG A 204 1.28 -3.94 -14.46
CA ARG A 204 0.20 -3.71 -13.49
C ARG A 204 -1.17 -4.17 -13.95
N ARG A 205 -1.43 -4.21 -15.26
CA ARG A 205 -2.70 -4.78 -15.76
C ARG A 205 -2.74 -6.28 -15.56
N LEU A 206 -1.60 -6.94 -15.76
CA LEU A 206 -1.48 -8.39 -15.61
C LEU A 206 -1.39 -8.79 -14.13
N SER A 207 -0.57 -8.11 -13.33
CA SER A 207 -0.44 -8.37 -11.89
C SER A 207 -1.78 -8.19 -11.18
N LEU A 208 -2.52 -7.10 -11.43
CA LEU A 208 -3.83 -6.90 -10.81
C LEU A 208 -4.86 -7.96 -11.24
N ALA A 209 -4.78 -8.46 -12.47
CA ALA A 209 -5.64 -9.55 -12.93
C ALA A 209 -5.33 -10.87 -12.21
N VAL A 210 -4.03 -11.15 -11.99
CA VAL A 210 -3.56 -12.30 -11.21
C VAL A 210 -3.93 -12.15 -9.74
N THR A 211 -3.61 -11.02 -9.11
CA THR A 211 -3.97 -10.66 -7.73
C THR A 211 -5.47 -10.80 -7.51
N ARG A 212 -6.31 -10.36 -8.44
CA ARG A 212 -7.77 -10.52 -8.33
C ARG A 212 -8.19 -11.99 -8.22
N ARG A 213 -7.57 -12.87 -9.01
CA ARG A 213 -7.86 -14.32 -8.96
C ARG A 213 -7.30 -14.95 -7.68
N LEU A 214 -6.12 -14.51 -7.25
CA LEU A 214 -5.48 -14.98 -6.02
C LEU A 214 -6.18 -14.46 -4.75
N ALA A 215 -6.89 -13.35 -4.83
CA ALA A 215 -7.53 -12.71 -3.68
C ALA A 215 -8.52 -13.64 -2.96
N GLY A 216 -9.10 -14.65 -3.61
CA GLY A 216 -9.95 -15.65 -2.97
C GLY A 216 -9.24 -16.91 -2.45
N THR A 217 -7.92 -17.07 -2.67
CA THR A 217 -7.18 -18.31 -2.39
C THR A 217 -6.39 -18.22 -1.09
N PRO A 218 -5.97 -19.34 -0.47
CA PRO A 218 -5.13 -19.32 0.75
C PRO A 218 -3.68 -18.90 0.49
N ILE A 219 -3.30 -18.58 -0.76
CA ILE A 219 -1.94 -18.15 -1.10
C ILE A 219 -1.62 -16.87 -0.34
N THR A 220 -0.51 -16.86 0.39
CA THR A 220 -0.04 -15.71 1.18
C THR A 220 0.91 -14.83 0.36
N PRO A 221 1.09 -13.54 0.72
CA PRO A 221 2.09 -12.69 0.08
C PRO A 221 3.49 -13.30 0.06
N ASN A 222 3.97 -13.82 1.19
CA ASN A 222 5.31 -14.43 1.26
C ASN A 222 5.44 -15.68 0.37
N MET A 223 4.39 -16.49 0.23
CA MET A 223 4.39 -17.62 -0.72
C MET A 223 4.51 -17.12 -2.17
N MET A 224 3.84 -16.01 -2.47
CA MET A 224 3.91 -15.37 -3.79
C MET A 224 5.31 -14.82 -4.09
N THR A 225 5.96 -14.19 -3.11
CA THR A 225 7.36 -13.72 -3.21
C THR A 225 8.34 -14.87 -3.45
N VAL A 226 8.21 -15.97 -2.70
CA VAL A 226 9.08 -17.15 -2.92
C VAL A 226 8.84 -17.77 -4.29
N PHE A 227 7.58 -17.84 -4.72
CA PHE A 227 7.22 -18.36 -6.04
C PHE A 227 7.75 -17.47 -7.18
N SER A 228 7.59 -16.15 -7.09
CA SER A 228 8.13 -15.22 -8.07
C SER A 228 9.65 -15.36 -8.15
N ALA A 229 10.36 -15.40 -7.02
CA ALA A 229 11.80 -15.58 -6.99
C ALA A 229 12.24 -16.91 -7.60
N ALA A 230 11.53 -18.00 -7.34
CA ALA A 230 11.80 -19.30 -7.95
C ALA A 230 11.65 -19.26 -9.48
N VAL A 231 10.60 -18.61 -10.00
CA VAL A 231 10.41 -18.41 -11.45
C VAL A 231 11.58 -17.61 -12.05
N GLY A 232 12.03 -16.56 -11.34
CA GLY A 232 13.16 -15.74 -11.76
C GLY A 232 14.47 -16.52 -11.80
N LEU A 233 14.75 -17.33 -10.77
CA LEU A 233 15.93 -18.19 -10.71
C LEU A 233 15.92 -19.27 -11.80
N LEU A 234 14.76 -19.88 -12.07
CA LEU A 234 14.62 -20.80 -13.20
C LEU A 234 14.91 -20.09 -14.53
N GLY A 235 14.38 -18.89 -14.73
CA GLY A 235 14.68 -18.04 -15.89
C GLY A 235 16.18 -17.72 -16.02
N ALA A 236 16.86 -17.44 -14.90
CA ALA A 236 18.29 -17.19 -14.87
C ALA A 236 19.08 -18.37 -15.46
N THR A 237 18.73 -19.62 -15.12
CA THR A 237 19.43 -20.81 -15.65
C THR A 237 19.37 -20.93 -17.17
N CYS A 238 18.31 -20.42 -17.81
CA CYS A 238 18.20 -20.45 -19.27
C CYS A 238 19.28 -19.60 -19.96
N PHE A 239 19.82 -18.57 -19.29
CA PHE A 239 20.93 -17.76 -19.81
C PHE A 239 22.28 -18.48 -19.82
N LEU A 240 22.38 -19.68 -19.21
CA LEU A 240 23.54 -20.56 -19.42
C LEU A 240 23.62 -21.05 -20.87
N SER A 241 22.49 -21.04 -21.60
CA SER A 241 22.48 -21.35 -23.02
C SER A 241 23.07 -20.21 -23.85
N SER A 242 23.89 -20.56 -24.84
CA SER A 242 24.38 -19.61 -25.85
C SER A 242 23.38 -19.40 -27.00
N THR A 243 22.27 -20.14 -27.03
CA THR A 243 21.27 -20.04 -28.10
C THR A 243 20.31 -18.86 -27.86
N PRO A 244 19.89 -18.14 -28.92
CA PRO A 244 18.91 -17.07 -28.78
C PRO A 244 17.58 -17.55 -28.17
N ALA A 245 17.13 -18.76 -28.50
CA ALA A 245 15.90 -19.33 -27.96
C ALA A 245 15.97 -19.55 -26.44
N GLY A 246 17.11 -20.07 -25.93
CA GLY A 246 17.33 -20.24 -24.50
C GLY A 246 17.37 -18.90 -23.76
N GLN A 247 18.10 -17.93 -24.30
CA GLN A 247 18.19 -16.58 -23.73
C GLN A 247 16.84 -15.87 -23.73
N LEU A 248 16.05 -15.98 -24.81
CA LEU A 248 14.72 -15.39 -24.90
C LEU A 248 13.77 -16.04 -23.88
N THR A 249 13.82 -17.36 -23.73
CA THR A 249 13.04 -18.06 -22.69
C THR A 249 13.38 -17.55 -21.29
N GLY A 250 14.68 -17.37 -21.00
CA GLY A 250 15.14 -16.80 -19.74
C GLY A 250 14.63 -15.37 -19.52
N ALA A 251 14.68 -14.53 -20.56
CA ALA A 251 14.19 -13.15 -20.50
C ALA A 251 12.67 -13.07 -20.28
N LEU A 252 11.89 -13.96 -20.90
CA LEU A 252 10.44 -14.04 -20.70
C LEU A 252 10.09 -14.54 -19.30
N LEU A 253 10.82 -15.52 -18.75
CA LEU A 253 10.64 -15.97 -17.38
C LEU A 253 11.04 -14.89 -16.37
N PHE A 254 12.07 -14.10 -16.67
CA PHE A 254 12.46 -12.96 -15.84
C PHE A 254 11.40 -11.85 -15.85
N LEU A 255 10.77 -11.57 -17.00
CA LEU A 255 9.59 -10.70 -17.08
C LEU A 255 8.41 -11.27 -16.29
N ALA A 256 8.15 -12.57 -16.40
CA ALA A 256 7.09 -13.23 -15.62
C ALA A 256 7.35 -13.08 -14.11
N HIS A 257 8.59 -13.30 -13.65
CA HIS A 257 9.01 -13.03 -12.27
C HIS A 257 8.65 -11.59 -11.87
N SER A 258 9.01 -10.58 -12.67
CA SER A 258 8.73 -9.17 -12.34
C SER A 258 7.23 -8.85 -12.20
N ILE A 259 6.39 -9.44 -13.05
CA ILE A 259 4.93 -9.30 -12.97
C ILE A 259 4.38 -9.99 -11.72
N LEU A 260 4.85 -11.22 -11.43
CA LEU A 260 4.43 -12.03 -10.30
C LEU A 260 4.87 -11.43 -8.97
N ASP A 261 6.06 -10.87 -8.94
CA ASP A 261 6.60 -10.10 -7.81
C ASP A 261 5.67 -8.94 -7.46
N GLY A 262 5.20 -8.18 -8.46
CA GLY A 262 4.20 -7.13 -8.22
C GLY A 262 2.90 -7.61 -7.53
N CYS A 263 2.54 -8.89 -7.64
CA CYS A 263 1.33 -9.45 -7.04
C CYS A 263 1.44 -9.62 -5.52
N ASP A 264 2.64 -9.84 -4.96
CA ASP A 264 2.79 -10.10 -3.52
C ASP A 264 2.42 -8.87 -2.67
N GLY A 265 2.88 -7.68 -3.07
CA GLY A 265 2.66 -6.42 -2.40
C GLY A 265 1.24 -5.92 -2.65
N GLU A 266 0.68 -6.21 -3.82
CA GLU A 266 -0.74 -5.98 -4.10
C GLU A 266 -1.61 -6.84 -3.17
N LEU A 267 -1.31 -8.13 -3.02
CA LEU A 267 -2.03 -9.04 -2.14
C LEU A 267 -1.88 -8.63 -0.67
N ALA A 268 -0.67 -8.26 -0.25
CA ALA A 268 -0.38 -7.78 1.10
C ALA A 268 -1.19 -6.53 1.44
N ARG A 269 -1.26 -5.55 0.53
CA ARG A 269 -2.08 -4.32 0.70
C ARG A 269 -3.57 -4.64 0.66
N LEU A 270 -4.00 -5.48 -0.28
CA LEU A 270 -5.41 -5.83 -0.46
C LEU A 270 -5.98 -6.54 0.77
N ARG A 271 -5.18 -7.38 1.44
CA ARG A 271 -5.58 -8.19 2.59
C ARG A 271 -5.10 -7.67 3.95
N PHE A 272 -4.43 -6.51 3.98
CA PHE A 272 -3.79 -5.97 5.19
C PHE A 272 -2.81 -6.95 5.86
N GLN A 273 -2.06 -7.69 5.05
CA GLN A 273 -1.04 -8.66 5.47
C GLN A 273 0.39 -8.13 5.25
N GLN A 274 0.55 -6.80 5.19
CA GLN A 274 1.87 -6.19 5.08
C GLN A 274 2.69 -6.48 6.33
N SER A 275 3.95 -6.84 6.15
CA SER A 275 4.87 -7.10 7.26
C SER A 275 6.27 -6.65 6.90
N ARG A 276 7.05 -6.26 7.92
CA ARG A 276 8.47 -5.89 7.73
C ARG A 276 9.26 -7.07 7.15
N TRP A 277 9.04 -8.27 7.67
CA TRP A 277 9.67 -9.48 7.14
C TRP A 277 9.35 -9.66 5.65
N GLY A 278 8.09 -9.50 5.25
CA GLY A 278 7.67 -9.62 3.85
C GLY A 278 8.44 -8.69 2.93
N GLY A 279 8.58 -7.42 3.33
CA GLY A 279 9.38 -6.46 2.58
C GLY A 279 10.88 -6.79 2.52
N VAL A 280 11.44 -7.38 3.58
CA VAL A 280 12.85 -7.86 3.58
C VAL A 280 13.03 -9.03 2.60
N LEU A 281 12.11 -9.98 2.58
CA LEU A 281 12.18 -11.11 1.65
C LEU A 281 12.03 -10.66 0.21
N ASP A 282 11.02 -9.84 -0.10
CA ASP A 282 10.78 -9.26 -1.41
C ASP A 282 12.05 -8.56 -1.92
N PHE A 283 12.58 -7.62 -1.12
CA PHE A 283 13.78 -6.87 -1.45
C PHE A 283 15.00 -7.76 -1.74
N TRP A 284 15.32 -8.73 -0.87
CA TRP A 284 16.49 -9.58 -1.08
C TRP A 284 16.24 -10.64 -2.16
N GLY A 285 15.03 -11.18 -2.26
CA GLY A 285 14.63 -12.13 -3.27
C GLY A 285 14.83 -11.58 -4.68
N ASP A 286 14.35 -10.37 -4.92
CA ASP A 286 14.59 -9.63 -6.16
C ASP A 286 16.09 -9.51 -6.45
N ASN A 287 16.88 -9.01 -5.50
CA ASN A 287 18.33 -8.81 -5.72
C ASN A 287 19.07 -10.13 -5.99
N VAL A 288 18.66 -11.23 -5.34
CA VAL A 288 19.22 -12.57 -5.61
C VAL A 288 18.91 -13.03 -7.04
N VAL A 289 17.69 -12.80 -7.54
CA VAL A 289 17.34 -13.12 -8.94
C VAL A 289 18.19 -12.31 -9.91
N HIS A 290 18.35 -10.99 -9.68
CA HIS A 290 19.18 -10.14 -10.55
C HIS A 290 20.63 -10.63 -10.63
N VAL A 291 21.23 -10.93 -9.46
CA VAL A 291 22.58 -11.48 -9.38
C VAL A 291 22.67 -12.82 -10.12
N ALA A 292 21.69 -13.71 -9.93
CA ALA A 292 21.66 -15.00 -10.61
C ALA A 292 21.61 -14.83 -12.14
N VAL A 293 20.82 -13.89 -12.66
CA VAL A 293 20.77 -13.57 -14.09
C VAL A 293 22.13 -13.11 -14.60
N PHE A 294 22.79 -12.16 -13.93
CA PHE A 294 24.11 -11.68 -14.34
C PHE A 294 25.16 -12.79 -14.35
N LEU A 295 25.19 -13.61 -13.31
CA LEU A 295 26.13 -14.73 -13.20
C LEU A 295 25.86 -15.81 -14.26
N CYS A 296 24.60 -16.13 -14.53
CA CYS A 296 24.26 -17.13 -15.56
C CYS A 296 24.62 -16.63 -16.96
N ILE A 297 24.38 -15.36 -17.29
CA ILE A 297 24.83 -14.76 -18.56
C ILE A 297 26.36 -14.82 -18.66
N ALA A 298 27.06 -14.45 -17.59
CA ALA A 298 28.53 -14.45 -17.55
C ALA A 298 29.12 -15.85 -17.75
N ILE A 299 28.57 -16.85 -17.05
CA ILE A 299 28.99 -18.25 -17.14
C ILE A 299 28.67 -18.82 -18.52
N GLY A 300 27.47 -18.59 -19.04
CA GLY A 300 27.06 -19.03 -20.38
C GLY A 300 27.96 -18.43 -21.47
N TRP A 301 28.27 -17.13 -21.35
CA TRP A 301 29.17 -16.45 -22.28
C TRP A 301 30.60 -16.98 -22.21
N SER A 302 31.15 -17.10 -20.99
CA SER A 302 32.50 -17.64 -20.74
C SER A 302 32.68 -19.03 -21.34
N ARG A 303 31.70 -19.93 -21.13
CA ARG A 303 31.69 -21.28 -21.73
C ARG A 303 31.65 -21.26 -23.25
N ASN A 304 30.87 -20.34 -23.83
CA ASN A 304 30.70 -20.25 -25.28
C ASN A 304 31.95 -19.74 -26.00
N ILE A 305 32.71 -18.81 -25.40
CA ILE A 305 33.93 -18.25 -26.01
C ILE A 305 35.23 -18.89 -25.51
N GLY A 306 35.17 -19.77 -24.50
CA GLY A 306 36.33 -20.43 -23.92
C GLY A 306 37.26 -19.49 -23.14
N ALA A 307 36.76 -18.37 -22.61
CA ALA A 307 37.57 -17.36 -21.93
C ALA A 307 36.93 -16.91 -20.61
N ALA A 308 37.75 -16.67 -19.59
CA ALA A 308 37.27 -16.37 -18.24
C ALA A 308 36.86 -14.90 -18.01
N TRP A 309 37.25 -13.97 -18.89
CA TRP A 309 37.02 -12.54 -18.68
C TRP A 309 35.53 -12.13 -18.53
N PRO A 310 34.52 -12.79 -19.15
CA PRO A 310 33.11 -12.46 -18.89
C PRO A 310 32.69 -12.71 -17.44
N LEU A 311 33.35 -13.65 -16.75
CA LEU A 311 33.10 -13.91 -15.32
C LEU A 311 33.45 -12.69 -14.46
N ALA A 312 34.48 -11.94 -14.83
CA ALA A 312 34.83 -10.69 -14.16
C ALA A 312 33.72 -9.64 -14.29
N LEU A 313 33.11 -9.52 -15.48
CA LEU A 313 31.95 -8.64 -15.68
C LEU A 313 30.75 -9.08 -14.83
N GLY A 314 30.48 -10.38 -14.79
CA GLY A 314 29.45 -10.97 -13.92
C GLY A 314 29.69 -10.66 -12.45
N ALA A 315 30.92 -10.83 -11.98
CA ALA A 315 31.30 -10.54 -10.60
C ALA A 315 31.15 -9.04 -10.27
N VAL A 316 31.60 -8.15 -11.15
CA VAL A 316 31.46 -6.69 -10.96
C VAL A 316 30.00 -6.29 -10.88
N ALA A 317 29.16 -6.75 -11.80
CA ALA A 317 27.72 -6.47 -11.78
C ALA A 317 27.07 -7.01 -10.50
N ALA A 318 27.34 -8.27 -10.13
CA ALA A 318 26.78 -8.90 -8.94
C ALA A 318 27.18 -8.18 -7.65
N LEU A 319 28.47 -7.91 -7.46
CA LEU A 319 28.99 -7.23 -6.27
C LEU A 319 28.46 -5.81 -6.16
N ALA A 320 28.38 -5.09 -7.28
CA ALA A 320 27.85 -3.73 -7.29
C ALA A 320 26.34 -3.69 -6.96
N THR A 321 25.56 -4.64 -7.49
CA THR A 321 24.13 -4.79 -7.14
C THR A 321 23.95 -5.12 -5.66
N LEU A 322 24.67 -6.11 -5.13
CA LEU A 322 24.59 -6.46 -3.71
C LEU A 322 25.06 -5.32 -2.79
N GLY A 323 26.13 -4.62 -3.17
CA GLY A 323 26.61 -3.45 -2.45
C GLY A 323 25.57 -2.34 -2.44
N SER A 324 24.90 -2.09 -3.57
CA SER A 324 23.84 -1.09 -3.66
C SER A 324 22.64 -1.47 -2.82
N ALA A 325 22.26 -2.75 -2.84
CA ALA A 325 21.20 -3.29 -2.02
C ALA A 325 21.50 -3.12 -0.52
N ALA A 326 22.73 -3.41 -0.09
CA ALA A 326 23.16 -3.22 1.29
C ALA A 326 23.13 -1.74 1.72
N VAL A 327 23.56 -0.81 0.86
CA VAL A 327 23.51 0.63 1.14
C VAL A 327 22.07 1.15 1.28
N PHE A 328 21.15 0.63 0.48
CA PHE A 328 19.75 1.07 0.50
C PHE A 328 18.85 0.27 1.45
N PHE A 329 19.31 -0.86 1.99
CA PHE A 329 18.48 -1.78 2.77
C PHE A 329 17.67 -1.07 3.86
N ASP A 330 18.33 -0.37 4.78
CA ASP A 330 17.64 0.33 5.87
C ASP A 330 16.72 1.45 5.37
N ARG A 331 17.06 2.10 4.25
CA ARG A 331 16.25 3.21 3.69
C ARG A 331 14.98 2.71 3.02
N THR A 332 15.08 1.60 2.31
CA THR A 332 13.95 0.97 1.61
C THR A 332 12.99 0.29 2.59
N ILE A 333 13.51 -0.31 3.66
CA ILE A 333 12.68 -0.99 4.67
C ILE A 333 11.93 0.00 5.57
N ASP A 334 12.52 1.15 5.90
CA ASP A 334 11.88 2.17 6.74
C ASP A 334 11.01 3.18 5.97
N ASP A 335 10.75 2.98 4.67
CA ASP A 335 9.98 3.90 3.80
C ASP A 335 10.47 5.37 3.85
N ARG A 336 11.73 5.62 4.24
CA ARG A 336 12.30 6.98 4.43
C ARG A 336 12.66 7.72 3.13
N VAL A 337 12.09 7.32 2.00
CA VAL A 337 12.50 7.82 0.69
C VAL A 337 11.54 8.89 0.17
N GLU A 338 11.68 10.10 0.71
CA GLU A 338 11.39 11.34 -0.02
C GLU A 338 12.71 12.05 -0.34
N THR A 339 13.50 11.47 -1.25
CA THR A 339 14.69 12.13 -1.77
C THR A 339 14.28 13.05 -2.93
N SER A 340 14.36 14.36 -2.69
CA SER A 340 14.19 15.39 -3.72
C SER A 340 15.55 15.79 -4.31
N GLY A 341 15.67 15.81 -5.63
CA GLY A 341 16.90 16.26 -6.30
C GLY A 341 17.16 15.62 -7.67
N ALA A 342 18.13 16.18 -8.40
CA ALA A 342 18.53 15.64 -9.71
C ALA A 342 19.17 14.24 -9.60
N VAL A 343 19.99 14.01 -8.56
CA VAL A 343 20.65 12.72 -8.32
C VAL A 343 19.64 11.63 -7.96
N ALA A 344 18.63 11.94 -7.15
CA ALA A 344 17.56 11.02 -6.80
C ALA A 344 16.74 10.59 -8.03
N ARG A 345 16.41 11.54 -8.92
CA ARG A 345 15.72 11.22 -10.19
C ARG A 345 16.53 10.31 -11.11
N VAL A 346 17.85 10.50 -11.15
CA VAL A 346 18.75 9.65 -11.95
C VAL A 346 18.82 8.24 -11.34
N VAL A 347 18.91 8.13 -10.01
CA VAL A 347 18.85 6.85 -9.30
C VAL A 347 17.51 6.15 -9.54
N ASP A 348 16.38 6.86 -9.44
CA ASP A 348 15.05 6.31 -9.72
C ASP A 348 14.91 5.84 -11.17
N ALA A 349 15.47 6.57 -12.13
CA ALA A 349 15.47 6.19 -13.54
C ALA A 349 16.34 4.95 -13.81
N LEU A 350 17.54 4.89 -13.22
CA LEU A 350 18.47 3.76 -13.36
C LEU A 350 17.99 2.51 -12.62
N GLY A 351 17.24 2.68 -11.53
CA GLY A 351 16.61 1.59 -10.78
C GLY A 351 15.26 1.14 -11.34
N SER A 352 14.79 1.74 -12.44
CA SER A 352 13.51 1.37 -13.04
C SER A 352 13.53 -0.07 -13.56
N ARG A 353 12.46 -0.84 -13.34
CA ARG A 353 12.31 -2.22 -13.85
C ARG A 353 12.20 -2.30 -15.38
N ASP A 354 12.16 -1.16 -16.07
CA ASP A 354 11.99 -1.06 -17.52
C ASP A 354 13.18 -1.66 -18.31
N PHE A 355 14.34 -1.91 -17.69
CA PHE A 355 15.45 -2.60 -18.35
C PHE A 355 15.13 -4.05 -18.74
N ILE A 356 14.12 -4.68 -18.14
CA ILE A 356 13.70 -6.06 -18.47
C ILE A 356 13.33 -6.16 -19.96
N TYR A 357 12.69 -5.13 -20.52
CA TYR A 357 12.33 -5.11 -21.94
C TYR A 357 13.56 -5.00 -22.85
N VAL A 358 14.62 -4.33 -22.39
CA VAL A 358 15.91 -4.30 -23.08
C VAL A 358 16.55 -5.69 -23.08
N VAL A 359 16.47 -6.44 -21.96
CA VAL A 359 16.94 -7.83 -21.89
C VAL A 359 16.20 -8.71 -22.89
N ILE A 360 14.87 -8.60 -22.97
CA ILE A 360 14.06 -9.37 -23.93
C ILE A 360 14.49 -9.06 -25.37
N LEU A 361 14.61 -7.78 -25.71
CA LEU A 361 15.01 -7.35 -27.05
C LEU A 361 16.39 -7.90 -27.40
N LEU A 362 17.37 -7.72 -26.52
CA LEU A 362 18.72 -8.22 -26.73
C LEU A 362 18.76 -9.76 -26.82
N ALA A 363 18.01 -10.46 -25.96
CA ALA A 363 17.94 -11.90 -25.96
C ALA A 363 17.33 -12.47 -27.25
N ALA A 364 16.29 -11.81 -27.80
CA ALA A 364 15.66 -12.21 -29.06
C ALA A 364 16.65 -12.23 -30.24
N PHE A 365 17.66 -11.36 -30.22
CA PHE A 365 18.71 -11.30 -31.25
C PHE A 365 20.01 -12.05 -30.86
N GLY A 366 20.01 -12.82 -29.76
CA GLY A 366 21.21 -13.51 -29.27
C GLY A 366 22.30 -12.57 -28.74
N LYS A 367 21.90 -11.37 -28.31
CA LYS A 367 22.76 -10.29 -27.83
C LYS A 367 22.62 -10.06 -26.33
N ALA A 368 22.08 -11.02 -25.56
CA ALA A 368 21.90 -10.89 -24.11
C ALA A 368 23.22 -10.60 -23.36
N THR A 369 24.37 -10.96 -23.91
CA THR A 369 25.68 -10.64 -23.34
C THR A 369 25.96 -9.14 -23.29
N TRP A 370 25.41 -8.34 -24.22
CA TRP A 370 25.54 -6.88 -24.18
C TRP A 370 24.81 -6.25 -23.01
N PHE A 371 23.74 -6.89 -22.54
CA PHE A 371 23.11 -6.47 -21.29
C PHE A 371 24.04 -6.63 -20.10
N LEU A 372 24.83 -7.71 -20.03
CA LEU A 372 25.82 -7.89 -18.97
C LEU A 372 26.91 -6.81 -19.01
N VAL A 373 27.38 -6.43 -20.20
CA VAL A 373 28.35 -5.33 -20.36
C VAL A 373 27.75 -4.02 -19.83
N ALA A 374 26.51 -3.71 -20.23
CA ALA A 374 25.81 -2.52 -19.74
C ALA A 374 25.61 -2.56 -18.22
N ALA A 375 25.24 -3.71 -17.65
CA ALA A 375 25.06 -3.89 -16.21
C ALA A 375 26.39 -3.77 -15.43
N ALA A 376 27.49 -4.29 -15.97
CA ALA A 376 28.81 -4.18 -15.34
C ALA A 376 29.34 -2.74 -15.30
N ILE A 377 28.79 -1.84 -16.12
CA ILE A 377 29.08 -0.39 -16.05
C ILE A 377 28.03 0.31 -15.18
N GLY A 378 26.76 0.03 -15.42
CA GLY A 378 25.63 0.70 -14.77
C GLY A 378 25.53 0.41 -13.28
N ALA A 379 25.71 -0.84 -12.84
CA ALA A 379 25.58 -1.21 -11.43
C ALA A 379 26.65 -0.56 -10.54
N PRO A 380 27.95 -0.50 -10.92
CA PRO A 380 28.93 0.29 -10.17
C PRO A 380 28.61 1.79 -10.13
N VAL A 381 28.16 2.38 -11.25
CA VAL A 381 27.74 3.79 -11.27
C VAL A 381 26.58 4.01 -10.30
N TYR A 382 25.59 3.12 -10.29
CA TYR A 382 24.47 3.17 -9.37
C TYR A 382 24.93 3.08 -7.90
N LEU A 383 25.88 2.17 -7.60
CA LEU A 383 26.49 2.05 -6.27
C LEU A 383 27.18 3.34 -5.82
N LEU A 384 27.97 3.96 -6.70
CA LEU A 384 28.65 5.22 -6.40
C LEU A 384 27.65 6.35 -6.12
N LEU A 385 26.57 6.42 -6.90
CA LEU A 385 25.47 7.37 -6.67
C LEU A 385 24.75 7.08 -5.35
N ALA A 386 24.57 5.80 -5.00
CA ALA A 386 23.98 5.37 -3.73
C ALA A 386 24.81 5.88 -2.54
N PHE A 387 26.13 5.70 -2.59
CA PHE A 387 27.05 6.24 -1.57
C PHE A 387 27.04 7.77 -1.52
N ALA A 388 26.99 8.44 -2.67
CA ALA A 388 26.94 9.91 -2.72
C ALA A 388 25.66 10.47 -2.06
N LEU A 389 24.52 9.80 -2.24
CA LEU A 389 23.27 10.14 -1.56
C LEU A 389 23.33 9.83 -0.07
N ALA A 390 23.92 8.69 0.31
CA ALA A 390 24.10 8.29 1.70
C ALA A 390 24.97 9.29 2.49
N GLY A 391 26.09 9.72 1.89
CA GLY A 391 27.06 10.63 2.53
C GLY A 391 26.57 12.08 2.66
N ARG A 392 25.59 12.51 1.84
CA ARG A 392 25.02 13.86 1.93
C ARG A 392 24.09 14.04 3.13
N HIS A 393 23.39 12.99 3.56
CA HIS A 393 22.47 13.07 4.69
C HIS A 393 23.16 12.90 6.05
N GLY A 394 24.32 12.23 6.11
CA GLY A 394 25.13 12.12 7.34
C GLY A 394 25.91 13.38 7.72
N ARG A 395 25.85 14.46 6.92
CA ARG A 395 26.49 15.75 7.20
C ARG A 395 25.54 16.82 7.73
N VAL A 396 24.25 16.50 7.89
CA VAL A 396 23.19 17.46 8.32
C VAL A 396 22.59 17.08 9.68
N SER A 397 23.12 16.05 10.34
CA SER A 397 22.72 15.61 11.69
C SER A 397 23.73 16.05 12.74
#